data_AF-A0A2M7XDW3-F1
#
_entry.id   AF-A0A2M7XDW3-F1
#
_cell.length_a   1.000
_cell.length_b   1.000
_cell.length_c   1.000
_cell.angle_alpha   90.00
_cell.angle_beta   90.00
_cell.angle_gamma   90.00
#
_symmetry.space_group_name_H-M   'P 1'
#
loop_
_entity.id
_entity.type
_entity.pdbx_description
1 polymer ?
#
loop_
_entity_poly.entity_id
_entity_poly.type
_entity_poly.pdbx_seq_one_letter_code
_entity_poly.pdbx_strand_id
1 'polypeptide(L)'
;MIDKTNLYCPKNEDAHNKHECEIELLLSSLGLKRSKDRHSLVSFLHEDRTWSIPELLTASHHTDRSTVYRNLQILEKNGLATKIQTNGFEARYEWAFKKHHDHNTCSKCGAVECISCPIPKIKNHSLQLVNLCVACK
;
A
#
# COMPACT_ATOMS: atom_id res chain seq x y z
N MET A 1 3.63 16.38 10.47
CA MET A 1 2.95 15.16 10.94
C MET A 1 1.47 15.34 10.63
N ILE A 2 0.88 14.47 9.81
CA ILE A 2 -0.57 14.52 9.55
C ILE A 2 -1.23 13.86 10.76
N ASP A 3 -1.90 14.68 11.56
CA ASP A 3 -2.67 14.24 12.72
C ASP A 3 -3.92 13.50 12.23
N LYS A 4 -4.08 12.23 12.65
CA LYS A 4 -5.20 11.35 12.27
C LYS A 4 -6.52 11.76 12.96
N THR A 5 -6.50 12.72 13.89
CA THR A 5 -7.67 13.04 14.73
C THR A 5 -8.65 14.07 14.15
N ASN A 6 -8.37 14.67 12.98
CA ASN A 6 -9.22 15.76 12.45
C ASN A 6 -9.59 15.64 10.96
N LEU A 7 -9.93 14.43 10.50
CA LEU A 7 -10.56 14.23 9.20
C LEU A 7 -12.09 14.36 9.34
N TYR A 8 -12.63 15.58 9.18
CA TYR A 8 -14.07 15.85 9.13
C TYR A 8 -14.61 15.82 7.69
N CYS A 9 -15.65 15.01 7.44
CA CYS A 9 -16.31 14.79 6.14
C CYS A 9 -17.49 15.77 5.94
N PRO A 10 -17.44 16.73 5.00
CA PRO A 10 -18.51 17.73 4.85
C PRO A 10 -19.72 17.26 4.02
N LYS A 11 -19.87 15.96 3.72
CA LYS A 11 -21.00 15.45 2.92
C LYS A 11 -21.78 14.38 3.68
N ASN A 12 -22.97 14.76 4.09
CA ASN A 12 -24.00 13.89 4.65
C ASN A 12 -24.95 13.45 3.53
N GLU A 13 -25.50 12.25 3.73
CA GLU A 13 -26.61 11.59 3.04
C GLU A 13 -26.23 10.70 1.84
N ASP A 14 -26.63 9.44 1.98
CA ASP A 14 -26.52 8.28 1.08
C ASP A 14 -25.26 7.41 1.16
N ALA A 15 -25.39 6.31 1.92
CA ALA A 15 -24.69 5.01 1.80
C ALA A 15 -23.17 5.00 1.59
N HIS A 16 -22.46 6.08 1.88
CA HIS A 16 -21.02 6.14 1.71
C HIS A 16 -20.34 5.46 2.90
N ASN A 17 -19.69 4.33 2.63
CA ASN A 17 -18.95 3.58 3.63
C ASN A 17 -17.93 4.52 4.30
N LYS A 18 -17.91 4.56 5.64
CA LYS A 18 -17.03 5.44 6.44
C LYS A 18 -15.57 5.40 5.96
N HIS A 19 -15.12 4.23 5.50
CA HIS A 19 -13.78 4.03 4.96
C HIS A 19 -13.52 4.84 3.67
N GLU A 20 -14.51 4.98 2.80
CA GLU A 20 -14.37 5.75 1.56
C GLU A 20 -14.21 7.25 1.83
N CYS A 21 -14.96 7.83 2.78
CA CYS A 21 -14.79 9.25 3.09
C CYS A 21 -13.43 9.54 3.76
N GLU A 22 -12.91 8.64 4.58
CA GLU A 22 -11.58 8.80 5.18
C GLU A 22 -10.47 8.89 4.12
N ILE A 23 -10.54 8.04 3.08
CA ILE A 23 -9.60 8.09 1.94
C ILE A 23 -9.74 9.42 1.18
N GLU A 24 -10.97 9.86 0.92
CA GLU A 24 -11.21 11.11 0.19
C GLU A 24 -10.67 12.34 0.93
N LEU A 25 -10.85 12.37 2.24
CA LEU A 25 -10.35 13.42 3.11
C LEU A 25 -8.82 13.40 3.17
N LEU A 26 -8.21 12.22 3.30
CA LEU A 26 -6.76 12.06 3.24
C LEU A 26 -6.19 12.59 1.93
N LEU A 27 -6.72 12.15 0.78
CA LEU A 27 -6.30 12.63 -0.53
C LEU A 27 -6.48 14.15 -0.68
N SER A 28 -7.61 14.68 -0.21
CA SER A 28 -7.89 16.12 -0.24
C SER A 28 -6.91 16.92 0.61
N SER A 29 -6.55 16.43 1.79
CA SER A 29 -5.59 17.09 2.69
C SER A 29 -4.18 17.18 2.09
N LEU A 30 -3.86 16.28 1.15
CA LEU A 30 -2.60 16.24 0.40
C LEU A 30 -2.66 17.03 -0.93
N GLY A 31 -3.77 17.73 -1.21
CA GLY A 31 -3.98 18.43 -2.48
C GLY A 31 -4.11 17.51 -3.70
N LEU A 32 -4.36 16.21 -3.46
CA LEU A 32 -4.43 15.20 -4.50
C LEU A 32 -5.85 15.14 -5.08
N LYS A 33 -5.98 15.35 -6.41
CA LYS A 33 -7.26 15.26 -7.11
C LYS A 33 -7.97 13.94 -6.82
N ARG A 34 -9.25 13.98 -6.43
CA ARG A 34 -10.07 12.77 -6.32
C ARG A 34 -10.25 12.14 -7.71
N SER A 35 -9.68 10.96 -7.93
CA SER A 35 -9.95 10.12 -9.10
C SER A 35 -10.35 8.73 -8.62
N LYS A 36 -11.25 8.08 -9.36
CA LYS A 36 -11.71 6.73 -9.04
C LYS A 36 -10.55 5.75 -8.95
N ASP A 37 -9.64 5.77 -9.93
CA ASP A 37 -8.46 4.89 -9.93
C ASP A 37 -7.55 5.07 -8.71
N ARG A 38 -7.33 6.31 -8.28
CA ARG A 38 -6.49 6.58 -7.10
C ARG A 38 -7.17 6.10 -5.83
N HIS A 39 -8.47 6.35 -5.71
CA HIS A 39 -9.26 5.90 -4.58
C HIS A 39 -9.20 4.37 -4.46
N SER A 40 -9.47 3.64 -5.54
CA SER A 40 -9.37 2.17 -5.58
C SER A 40 -7.99 1.69 -5.16
N LEU A 41 -6.92 2.29 -5.69
CA LEU A 41 -5.55 1.91 -5.32
C LEU A 41 -5.25 2.14 -3.84
N VAL A 42 -5.68 3.27 -3.27
CA VAL A 42 -5.52 3.50 -1.83
C VAL A 42 -6.30 2.47 -1.01
N SER A 43 -7.53 2.13 -1.43
CA SER A 43 -8.34 1.11 -0.78
C SER A 43 -7.65 -0.26 -0.77
N PHE A 44 -7.02 -0.68 -1.87
CA PHE A 44 -6.28 -1.94 -1.91
C PHE A 44 -5.05 -1.90 -0.99
N LEU A 45 -4.29 -0.80 -1.01
CA LEU A 45 -3.07 -0.68 -0.21
C LEU A 45 -3.37 -0.73 1.29
N HIS A 46 -4.54 -0.26 1.74
CA HIS A 46 -4.97 -0.35 3.14
C HIS A 46 -5.11 -1.78 3.68
N GLU A 47 -5.14 -2.80 2.83
CA GLU A 47 -5.10 -4.19 3.26
C GLU A 47 -3.77 -4.55 3.94
N ASP A 48 -3.81 -5.49 4.89
CA ASP A 48 -2.61 -5.92 5.62
C ASP A 48 -1.76 -6.94 4.84
N ARG A 49 -1.43 -6.59 3.59
CA ARG A 49 -0.56 -7.35 2.70
C ARG A 49 0.29 -6.44 1.80
N THR A 50 1.14 -7.07 0.99
CA THR A 50 1.85 -6.41 -0.11
C THR A 50 1.16 -6.73 -1.44
N TRP A 51 1.27 -5.81 -2.39
CA TRP A 51 0.64 -5.89 -3.71
C TRP A 51 1.69 -5.80 -4.81
N SER A 52 1.68 -6.72 -5.78
CA SER A 52 2.43 -6.50 -7.02
C SER A 52 1.64 -5.70 -8.04
N ILE A 53 2.32 -5.21 -9.08
CA ILE A 53 1.68 -4.48 -10.17
C ILE A 53 0.62 -5.34 -10.89
N PRO A 54 0.87 -6.61 -11.29
CA PRO A 54 -0.15 -7.50 -11.84
C PRO A 54 -1.37 -7.66 -10.94
N GLU A 55 -1.18 -7.84 -9.63
CA GLU A 55 -2.29 -7.98 -8.69
C GLU A 55 -3.15 -6.71 -8.63
N LEU A 56 -2.53 -5.53 -8.62
CA LEU A 56 -3.24 -4.25 -8.66
C LEU A 56 -4.00 -4.06 -9.97
N LEU A 57 -3.41 -4.45 -11.11
CA LEU A 57 -4.07 -4.37 -12.42
C LEU A 57 -5.29 -5.28 -12.50
N THR A 58 -5.19 -6.48 -11.92
CA THR A 58 -6.32 -7.42 -11.84
C THR A 58 -7.40 -6.89 -10.90
N ALA A 59 -7.03 -6.41 -9.70
CA ALA A 59 -7.97 -5.90 -8.70
C ALA A 59 -8.67 -4.61 -9.17
N SER A 60 -8.00 -3.75 -9.93
CA SER A 60 -8.56 -2.50 -10.44
C SER A 60 -9.35 -2.66 -11.75
N HIS A 61 -9.81 -3.88 -12.07
CA HIS A 61 -10.55 -4.20 -13.30
C HIS A 61 -9.85 -3.73 -14.59
N HIS A 62 -8.53 -3.95 -14.69
CA HIS A 62 -7.72 -3.62 -15.85
C HIS A 62 -7.62 -2.12 -16.16
N THR A 63 -7.56 -1.25 -15.14
CA THR A 63 -6.96 0.08 -15.28
C THR A 63 -5.66 -0.03 -16.06
N ASP A 64 -5.38 0.92 -16.96
CA ASP A 64 -4.18 0.86 -17.76
C ASP A 64 -2.91 0.89 -16.87
N ARG A 65 -1.89 0.14 -17.29
CA ARG A 65 -0.64 -0.03 -16.54
C ARG A 65 0.05 1.30 -16.24
N SER A 66 -0.04 2.27 -17.15
CA SER A 66 0.57 3.59 -16.97
C SER A 66 -0.12 4.40 -15.87
N THR A 67 -1.45 4.28 -15.73
CA THR A 67 -2.23 4.90 -14.66
C THR A 67 -1.93 4.29 -13.30
N VAL A 68 -1.76 2.96 -13.21
CA VAL A 68 -1.32 2.32 -11.96
C VAL A 68 0.05 2.85 -11.53
N TYR A 69 1.04 2.84 -12.41
CA TYR A 69 2.38 3.37 -12.09
C TYR A 69 2.36 4.84 -11.69
N ARG A 70 1.66 5.69 -12.45
CA ARG A 70 1.55 7.13 -12.15
C ARG A 70 0.92 7.36 -10.78
N ASN A 71 -0.13 6.62 -10.43
CA ASN A 71 -0.74 6.75 -9.11
C ASN A 71 0.19 6.23 -8.01
N LEU A 72 0.84 5.08 -8.18
CA LEU A 72 1.80 4.58 -7.18
C LEU A 72 2.94 5.58 -6.95
N GLN A 73 3.51 6.17 -8.00
CA GLN A 73 4.51 7.23 -7.87
C GLN A 73 3.99 8.44 -7.10
N ILE A 74 2.74 8.86 -7.35
CA ILE A 74 2.10 9.95 -6.62
C ILE A 74 1.94 9.56 -5.14
N LEU A 75 1.45 8.35 -4.85
CA LEU A 75 1.22 7.87 -3.49
C LEU A 75 2.55 7.73 -2.71
N GLU A 76 3.59 7.16 -3.32
CA GLU A 76 4.94 7.08 -2.75
C GLU A 76 5.50 8.48 -2.43
N LYS A 77 5.41 9.41 -3.38
CA LYS A 77 5.88 10.79 -3.20
C LYS A 77 5.17 11.52 -2.04
N ASN A 78 3.93 11.15 -1.76
CA ASN A 78 3.13 11.71 -0.66
C ASN A 78 3.19 10.86 0.62
N GLY A 79 4.06 9.84 0.67
CA GLY A 79 4.23 8.99 1.85
C GLY A 79 3.00 8.14 2.18
N LEU A 80 2.15 7.85 1.19
CA LEU A 80 0.98 6.98 1.34
C LEU A 80 1.30 5.51 1.02
N ALA A 81 2.28 5.27 0.14
CA ALA A 81 2.70 3.92 -0.25
C ALA A 81 4.19 3.71 0.02
N THR A 82 4.55 2.51 0.47
CA THR A 82 5.92 2.04 0.57
C THR A 82 6.18 1.05 -0.56
N LYS A 83 7.27 1.25 -1.29
CA LYS A 83 7.75 0.31 -2.30
C LYS A 83 8.79 -0.63 -1.71
N ILE A 84 8.56 -1.93 -1.88
CA ILE A 84 9.41 -3.01 -1.45
C ILE A 84 10.13 -3.56 -2.67
N GLN A 85 11.44 -3.35 -2.71
CA GLN A 85 12.28 -3.90 -3.77
C GLN A 85 12.57 -5.37 -3.48
N THR A 86 12.33 -6.22 -4.46
CA THR A 86 12.61 -7.66 -4.39
C THR A 86 13.71 -7.98 -5.38
N ASN A 87 14.82 -8.55 -4.91
CA ASN A 87 15.96 -8.87 -5.77
C ASN A 87 15.56 -9.86 -6.87
N GLY A 88 15.60 -9.43 -8.14
CA GLY A 88 15.27 -10.26 -9.29
C GLY A 88 13.79 -10.50 -9.55
N PHE A 89 12.90 -9.93 -8.72
CA PHE A 89 11.45 -10.01 -8.88
C PHE A 89 10.83 -8.61 -9.00
N GLU A 90 9.57 -8.55 -9.42
CA GLU A 90 8.86 -7.28 -9.50
C GLU A 90 8.64 -6.65 -8.13
N ALA A 91 8.83 -5.33 -8.07
CA ALA A 91 8.58 -4.57 -6.86
C ALA A 91 7.13 -4.72 -6.38
N ARG A 92 6.97 -4.70 -5.06
CA ARG A 92 5.68 -4.77 -4.39
C ARG A 92 5.41 -3.49 -3.61
N TYR A 93 4.15 -3.23 -3.31
CA TYR A 93 3.69 -1.99 -2.68
C TYR A 93 2.79 -2.31 -1.50
N GLU A 94 2.86 -1.47 -0.47
CA GLU A 94 1.99 -1.56 0.70
C GLU A 94 1.66 -0.18 1.26
N TRP A 95 0.70 -0.12 2.18
CA TRP A 95 0.39 1.11 2.90
C TRP A 95 1.54 1.55 3.82
N ALA A 96 1.91 2.83 3.70
CA ALA A 96 3.04 3.39 4.43
C ALA A 96 2.80 3.54 5.95
N PHE A 97 1.55 3.57 6.41
CA PHE A 97 1.23 3.82 7.83
C PHE A 97 0.88 2.56 8.62
N LYS A 98 1.34 1.38 8.18
CA LYS A 98 1.23 0.14 8.95
C LYS A 98 2.10 0.21 10.22
N LYS A 99 1.77 -0.64 11.20
CA LYS A 99 2.69 -0.88 12.33
C LYS A 99 4.03 -1.40 11.77
N HIS A 100 5.13 -1.06 12.44
CA HIS A 100 6.45 -1.55 12.05
C HIS A 100 6.44 -3.07 11.93
N HIS A 101 6.81 -3.54 10.75
CA HIS A 101 6.93 -4.93 10.39
C HIS A 101 8.07 -5.06 9.38
N ASP A 102 8.61 -6.25 9.25
CA ASP A 102 9.69 -6.54 8.29
C ASP A 102 9.14 -7.51 7.22
N HIS A 103 9.95 -7.84 6.21
CA HIS A 103 9.47 -8.60 5.05
C HIS A 103 10.23 -9.91 4.87
N ASN A 104 9.52 -10.97 4.47
CA ASN A 104 10.10 -12.21 3.97
C ASN A 104 9.80 -12.35 2.48
N THR A 105 10.84 -12.46 1.65
CA THR A 105 10.74 -12.56 0.19
C THR A 105 11.01 -13.99 -0.27
N CYS A 106 10.11 -14.53 -1.08
CA CYS A 106 10.26 -15.86 -1.66
C CYS A 106 11.38 -15.88 -2.71
N SER A 107 12.42 -16.69 -2.52
CA SER A 107 13.53 -16.84 -3.48
C SER A 107 13.13 -17.52 -4.79
N LYS A 108 11.97 -18.17 -4.85
CA LYS A 108 11.46 -18.90 -6.03
C LYS A 108 10.47 -18.09 -6.86
N CYS A 109 9.51 -17.42 -6.22
CA CYS A 109 8.42 -16.71 -6.91
C CYS A 109 8.36 -15.21 -6.64
N GLY A 110 9.17 -14.67 -5.72
CA GLY A 110 9.18 -13.25 -5.38
C GLY A 110 8.01 -12.77 -4.52
N ALA A 111 7.12 -13.66 -4.06
CA ALA A 111 6.08 -13.30 -3.11
C ALA A 111 6.69 -12.68 -1.83
N VAL A 112 6.06 -11.62 -1.30
CA VAL A 112 6.52 -10.96 -0.08
C VAL A 112 5.44 -11.05 0.99
N GLU A 113 5.80 -11.69 2.10
CA GLU A 113 4.99 -11.84 3.29
C GLU A 113 5.44 -10.80 4.33
N CYS A 114 4.46 -10.12 4.95
CA CYS A 114 4.72 -9.26 6.11
C CYS A 114 4.96 -10.17 7.33
N ILE A 115 6.06 -9.92 8.05
CA ILE A 115 6.41 -10.64 9.29
C ILE A 115 6.56 -9.66 10.45
N SER A 116 6.28 -10.14 11.66
CA SER A 116 6.62 -9.38 12.85
C SER A 116 8.12 -9.09 12.88
N CYS A 117 8.49 -7.89 13.31
CA CYS A 117 9.89 -7.47 13.40
C CYS A 117 10.69 -8.43 14.29
N PRO A 118 11.71 -9.12 13.75
CA PRO A 118 12.49 -10.08 14.52
C PRO A 118 13.53 -9.40 15.43
N ILE A 119 13.80 -8.11 15.22
CA ILE A 119 14.80 -7.33 15.96
C ILE A 119 14.21 -6.03 16.54
N PRO A 120 13.14 -6.09 17.36
CA PRO A 120 12.36 -4.92 17.77
C PRO A 120 13.11 -3.90 18.63
N LYS A 121 14.28 -4.27 19.15
CA LYS A 121 15.13 -3.38 19.97
C LYS A 121 15.94 -2.39 19.14
N ILE A 122 16.17 -2.69 17.86
CA ILE A 122 16.83 -1.77 16.93
C ILE A 122 15.75 -0.85 16.37
N LYS A 123 16.03 0.45 16.35
CA LYS A 123 15.11 1.46 15.80
C LYS A 123 15.55 1.85 14.40
N ASN A 124 14.59 2.25 13.57
CA ASN A 124 14.82 2.75 12.21
C ASN A 124 15.57 1.75 11.30
N HIS A 125 15.27 0.46 11.42
CA HIS A 125 15.81 -0.56 10.52
C HIS A 125 14.81 -0.97 9.46
N SER A 126 15.33 -1.62 8.42
CA SER A 126 14.57 -2.39 7.45
C SER A 126 15.29 -3.73 7.30
N LEU A 127 14.57 -4.82 7.53
CA LEU A 127 15.07 -6.17 7.35
C LEU A 127 14.24 -6.90 6.30
N GLN A 128 14.95 -7.54 5.37
CA GLN A 128 14.36 -8.42 4.37
C GLN A 128 14.98 -9.81 4.50
N LEU A 129 14.17 -10.78 4.90
CA LEU A 129 14.54 -12.19 4.86
C LEU A 129 14.29 -12.73 3.45
N VAL A 130 15.10 -13.69 3.03
CA VAL A 130 14.93 -14.39 1.75
C VAL A 130 14.85 -15.89 2.02
N ASN A 131 13.72 -16.51 1.71
CA ASN A 131 13.47 -17.95 1.94
C ASN A 131 12.39 -18.47 0.97
N LEU A 132 11.84 -19.68 1.14
CA LEU A 132 10.68 -20.18 0.38
C LEU A 132 9.36 -19.85 1.09
N CYS A 133 8.39 -19.30 0.35
CA CYS A 133 7.01 -19.15 0.85
C CYS A 133 6.30 -20.50 0.94
N VAL A 134 5.19 -20.56 1.69
CA VAL A 134 4.44 -21.81 1.92
C VAL A 134 4.03 -22.51 0.63
N ALA A 135 3.63 -21.74 -0.40
CA ALA A 135 3.22 -22.28 -1.69
C ALA A 135 4.37 -22.84 -2.55
N CYS A 136 5.62 -22.50 -2.22
CA CYS A 136 6.82 -22.90 -2.96
C CYS A 136 7.66 -23.98 -2.27
N LYS A 137 7.29 -24.34 -1.03
CA LYS A 137 7.88 -25.43 -0.26
C LYS A 137 7.52 -26.80 -0.84
#